data_AF-A0A6P0XE57-F1
#
_entry.id   AF-A0A6P0XE57-F1
#
_cell.length_a   1.000
_cell.length_b   1.000
_cell.length_c   1.000
_cell.angle_alpha   90.00
_cell.angle_beta   90.00
_cell.angle_gamma   90.00
#
_symmetry.space_group_name_H-M   'P 1'
#
loop_
_entity.id
_entity.type
_entity.pdbx_description
1 polymer ?
#
loop_
_entity_poly.entity_id
_entity_poly.type
_entity_poly.pdbx_seq_one_letter_code
_entity_poly.pdbx_strand_id
1 'polypeptide(L)' 'MTIYQLLQIIWAVSAIGLIVLVLLHSPKGDGIGGIGGQAQLFTSAKSAETALNRVTWTLAIIFIGLTVVLSAGWVQ' A
#
# COMPACT_ATOMS: atom_id res chain seq x y z
N MET A 1 19.47 15.95 12.98
CA MET A 1 18.59 14.84 12.60
C MET A 1 19.29 13.56 12.99
N THR A 2 18.79 12.87 14.01
CA THR A 2 19.29 11.53 14.37
C THR A 2 18.72 10.48 13.42
N ILE A 3 19.36 9.32 13.32
CA ILE A 3 18.83 8.16 12.56
C ILE A 3 17.41 7.81 13.03
N TYR A 4 17.16 7.86 14.33
CA TYR A 4 15.84 7.65 14.91
C TYR A 4 14.78 8.64 14.37
N GLN A 5 15.11 9.94 14.34
CA GLN A 5 14.21 10.96 13.78
C GLN A 5 13.94 10.74 12.28
N LEU A 6 14.96 10.32 11.52
CA LEU A 6 14.82 9.97 10.11
C LEU A 6 13.84 8.80 9.91
N LEU A 7 13.96 7.74 10.71
CA LEU A 7 13.06 6.58 10.66
C LEU A 7 11.61 6.96 11.02
N GLN A 8 11.42 7.82 12.03
CA GLN A 8 10.09 8.33 12.40
C GLN A 8 9.45 9.13 11.26
N ILE A 9 10.22 9.97 10.56
CA ILE A 9 9.72 10.74 9.42
C ILE A 9 9.29 9.80 8.29
N ILE A 10 10.12 8.82 7.93
CA ILE A 10 9.79 7.84 6.88
C ILE A 10 8.54 7.03 7.27
N TRP A 11 8.44 6.61 8.54
CA TRP A 11 7.27 5.92 9.07
C TRP A 11 6.00 6.77 8.93
N ALA A 12 6.03 8.04 9.35
CA ALA A 12 4.88 8.95 9.27
C ALA A 12 4.45 9.21 7.81
N VAL A 13 5.42 9.43 6.91
CA VAL A 13 5.14 9.62 5.48
C VAL A 13 4.53 8.34 4.87
N SER A 14 5.03 7.16 5.23
CA SER A 14 4.46 5.89 4.76
C SER A 14 3.03 5.67 5.26
N ALA A 15 2.71 6.11 6.49
CA ALA A 15 1.35 6.03 7.04
C ALA A 15 0.37 6.90 6.22
N ILE A 16 0.74 8.15 5.96
CA ILE A 16 -0.07 9.07 5.15
C ILE A 16 -0.23 8.54 3.73
N GLY A 17 0.86 8.05 3.13
CA GLY A 17 0.83 7.41 1.82
C GLY A 17 -0.15 6.25 1.76
N LEU A 18 -0.12 5.34 2.75
CA LEU A 18 -1.07 4.22 2.83
C LEU A 18 -2.52 4.69 2.92
N ILE A 19 -2.81 5.69 3.74
CA ILE A 19 -4.17 6.23 3.85
C ILE A 19 -4.66 6.70 2.48
N VAL A 20 -3.85 7.50 1.78
CA VAL A 20 -4.21 7.99 0.43
C VAL A 20 -4.37 6.84 -0.56
N LEU A 21 -3.42 5.90 -0.63
CA LEU A 21 -3.47 4.77 -1.56
C LEU A 21 -4.68 3.85 -1.30
N VAL A 22 -5.06 3.63 -0.04
CA VAL A 22 -6.23 2.82 0.32
C VAL A 22 -7.53 3.53 -0.06
N LEU A 23 -7.61 4.85 0.14
CA LEU A 23 -8.79 5.62 -0.27
C LEU A 23 -8.93 5.70 -1.80
N LEU A 24 -7.81 5.66 -2.54
CA LEU A 24 -7.81 5.60 -4.01
C LEU A 24 -8.15 4.20 -4.56
N HIS A 25 -8.15 3.15 -3.73
CA HIS A 25 -8.63 1.86 -4.20
C HIS A 25 -10.12 1.97 -4.53
N SER A 26 -10.45 1.73 -5.79
CA SER A 26 -11.85 1.62 -6.21
C SER A 26 -12.51 0.48 -5.41
N PRO A 27 -13.80 0.64 -5.03
CA PRO A 27 -14.53 -0.43 -4.37
C PRO A 27 -14.43 -1.67 -5.27
N LYS A 28 -13.90 -2.77 -4.71
CA LYS A 28 -13.69 -4.03 -5.44
C LYS A 28 -15.05 -4.62 -5.83
N GLY A 29 -15.59 -4.15 -6.95
CA GLY A 29 -16.80 -4.64 -7.61
C GLY A 29 -16.57 -5.90 -8.45
N ASP A 30 -15.43 -6.56 -8.25
CA ASP A 30 -15.01 -7.80 -8.93
C ASP A 30 -15.72 -9.03 -8.33
N GLY A 31 -17.04 -8.95 -8.15
CA GLY A 31 -17.87 -10.08 -7.75
C GLY A 31 -17.97 -11.17 -8.83
N ILE A 32 -19.10 -11.89 -8.88
CA ILE A 32 -19.35 -12.99 -9.85
C ILE A 32 -19.29 -12.52 -11.34
N GLY A 33 -19.31 -11.20 -11.60
CA GLY A 33 -19.13 -10.62 -12.95
C GLY A 33 -17.76 -10.90 -13.59
N GLY A 34 -16.72 -11.21 -12.81
CA GLY A 34 -15.40 -11.64 -13.33
C GLY A 34 -15.35 -13.10 -13.78
N ILE A 35 -16.31 -13.93 -13.35
CA ILE A 35 -16.36 -15.38 -13.63
C ILE A 35 -16.89 -15.66 -15.05
N GLY A 36 -17.59 -14.71 -15.68
CA GLY A 36 -18.20 -14.85 -17.01
C GLY A 36 -17.28 -14.64 -18.21
N GLY A 37 -15.95 -14.55 -18.03
CA GLY A 37 -14.95 -14.55 -19.12
C GLY A 37 -14.93 -13.33 -20.06
N GLN A 38 -15.97 -12.49 -20.07
CA GLN A 38 -16.12 -11.39 -21.05
C GLN A 38 -15.54 -10.04 -20.58
N ALA A 39 -15.22 -9.88 -19.29
CA ALA A 39 -14.68 -8.63 -18.74
C ALA A 39 -13.20 -8.36 -19.12
N GLN A 40 -12.53 -9.29 -19.81
CA GLN A 40 -11.10 -9.20 -20.13
C GLN A 40 -10.74 -8.24 -21.28
N LEU A 41 -11.72 -7.71 -22.02
CA LEU A 41 -11.48 -6.96 -23.27
C LEU A 41 -11.27 -5.44 -23.09
N PHE A 42 -11.44 -4.90 -21.86
CA PHE A 42 -11.11 -3.51 -21.52
C PHE A 42 -10.03 -3.48 -20.41
N THR A 43 -8.82 -3.92 -20.76
CA THR A 43 -7.75 -4.32 -19.83
C THR A 43 -6.85 -3.19 -19.33
N SER A 44 -6.99 -1.95 -19.82
CA SER A 44 -6.12 -0.84 -19.40
C SER A 44 -6.27 -0.46 -17.92
N ALA A 45 -7.46 -0.61 -17.34
CA ALA A 45 -7.70 -0.32 -15.92
C ALA A 45 -7.13 -1.42 -14.98
N LYS A 46 -7.13 -2.69 -15.42
CA LYS A 46 -6.67 -3.83 -14.60
C LYS A 46 -5.17 -3.82 -14.32
N SER A 47 -4.38 -3.35 -15.30
CA SER A 47 -2.93 -3.21 -15.15
C SER A 47 -2.57 -2.12 -14.12
N ALA A 48 -3.24 -0.97 -14.18
CA ALA A 48 -3.07 0.12 -13.23
C ALA A 48 -3.47 -0.29 -11.80
N GLU A 49 -4.58 -1.03 -11.66
CA GLU A 49 -5.02 -1.56 -10.36
C GLU A 49 -4.03 -2.59 -9.79
N THR A 50 -3.47 -3.45 -10.63
CA THR A 50 -2.45 -4.43 -10.22
C THR A 50 -1.18 -3.73 -9.73
N ALA A 51 -0.75 -2.67 -10.42
CA ALA A 51 0.38 -1.85 -10.01
C ALA A 51 0.10 -1.11 -8.69
N LEU A 52 -1.08 -0.50 -8.55
CA LEU A 52 -1.51 0.18 -7.33
C LEU A 52 -1.52 -0.77 -6.13
N ASN A 53 -2.06 -1.98 -6.29
CA ASN A 53 -2.07 -3.00 -5.25
C ASN A 53 -0.65 -3.42 -4.84
N ARG A 54 0.27 -3.57 -5.80
CA ARG A 54 1.68 -3.90 -5.52
C ARG A 54 2.37 -2.79 -4.73
N VAL A 55 2.12 -1.52 -5.09
CA VAL A 55 2.68 -0.36 -4.37
C VAL A 55 2.12 -0.29 -2.95
N THR A 56 0.80 -0.45 -2.77
CA THR A 56 0.18 -0.45 -1.44
C THR A 56 0.75 -1.56 -0.56
N TRP A 57 0.91 -2.77 -1.09
CA TRP A 57 1.50 -3.89 -0.35
C TRP A 57 2.95 -3.62 0.07
N THR A 58 3.74 -3.04 -0.83
CA THR A 58 5.12 -2.65 -0.54
C THR A 58 5.17 -1.60 0.57
N LEU A 59 4.34 -0.54 0.46
CA LEU A 59 4.24 0.50 1.49
C LEU A 59 3.76 -0.07 2.84
N ALA A 60 2.84 -1.03 2.81
CA ALA A 60 2.30 -1.67 4.01
C ALA A 60 3.37 -2.46 4.76
N ILE A 61 4.18 -3.25 4.04
CA ILE A 61 5.30 -3.99 4.64
C ILE A 61 6.31 -3.02 5.26
N ILE A 62 6.65 -1.93 4.56
CA ILE A 62 7.58 -0.91 5.07
C ILE A 62 7.03 -0.26 6.34
N PHE A 63 5.76 0.14 6.34
CA PHE A 63 5.11 0.76 7.49
C PHE A 63 5.10 -0.17 8.70
N ILE A 64 4.70 -1.44 8.53
CA ILE A 64 4.67 -2.42 9.62
C ILE A 64 6.09 -2.72 10.12
N GLY A 65 7.05 -2.92 9.21
CA GLY A 65 8.45 -3.16 9.56
C GLY A 65 9.04 -2.02 10.40
N LEU A 66 8.82 -0.77 9.96
CA LEU A 66 9.24 0.41 10.71
C LEU A 66 8.52 0.52 12.05
N THR A 67 7.22 0.23 12.11
CA THR A 67 6.44 0.22 13.36
C THR A 67 7.06 -0.73 14.39
N VAL A 68 7.42 -1.95 13.97
CA VAL A 68 8.07 -2.93 14.85
C VAL A 68 9.44 -2.43 15.31
N VAL A 69 10.27 -1.95 14.38
CA VAL A 69 11.64 -1.48 14.70
C VAL A 69 11.63 -0.29 15.66
N LEU A 70 10.75 0.70 15.42
CA LEU A 70 10.58 1.86 16.28
C LEU A 70 9.97 1.49 17.63
N SER A 71 8.99 0.58 17.66
CA SER A 71 8.34 0.13 18.90
C SER A 71 9.25 -0.77 19.76
N ALA A 72 10.14 -1.53 19.15
CA ALA A 72 11.06 -2.43 19.85
C ALA A 72 12.27 -1.69 20.46
N GLY A 73 12.46 -0.41 20.14
CA GLY A 73 13.54 0.41 20.69
C GLY A 73 14.93 0.04 20.19
N TRP A 74 15.04 -0.71 19.09
CA TRP A 74 16.33 -1.21 18.58
C TRP A 74 17.27 -0.13 18.03
N VAL A 75 16.73 1.05 17.71
CA VAL A 75 17.44 2.11 17.00
C VAL A 75 17.40 3.45 17.74
N GLN A 76 17.25 3.40 19.08
CA GLN A 76 17.29 4.57 19.97
C GLN A 76 18.71 5.12 20.16
#